data_AF-A0A7S3MT75-F1
#
_entry.id   AF-A0A7S3MT75-F1
#
_cell.length_a   1.000
_cell.length_b   1.000
_cell.length_c   1.000
_cell.angle_alpha   90.00
_cell.angle_beta   90.00
_cell.angle_gamma   90.00
#
_symmetry.space_group_name_H-M   'P 1'
#
loop_
_entity.id
_entity.type
_entity.pdbx_description
1 polymer ?
#
loop_
_entity_poly.entity_id
_entity_poly.type
_entity_poly.pdbx_seq_one_letter_code
_entity_poly.pdbx_strand_id
1 'polypeptide(L)'
;FEVADASNKGEQTGAAIKQFEEIIKVEVPSADDLTDEVIRCKENAVYRLAGIYKEKGLVEELISLTKAILPLYVDFPKSKQAKMIRTLFDQCIKIEGRHQQLVDLCQHIISWCEQENRSFLRMRIETNQADLYFKMQKYNDS
;
A
#
# COMPACT_ATOMS: atom_id res chain seq x y z
N PHE A 1 6.46 36.35 -0.44
CA PHE A 1 5.19 35.97 -1.08
C PHE A 1 5.06 34.44 -1.25
N GLU A 2 5.91 33.61 -0.63
CA GLU A 2 5.91 32.14 -0.79
C GLU A 2 5.15 31.35 0.29
N VAL A 3 4.79 31.98 1.41
CA VAL A 3 4.11 31.28 2.52
C VAL A 3 2.63 30.97 2.25
N ALA A 4 1.97 31.67 1.33
CA ALA A 4 0.55 31.47 1.02
C ALA A 4 0.29 30.24 0.11
N ASP A 5 1.25 29.88 -0.75
CA ASP A 5 1.11 28.76 -1.70
C ASP A 5 1.27 27.40 -1.00
N ALA A 6 2.17 27.33 -0.01
CA ALA A 6 2.43 26.12 0.77
C ALA A 6 1.26 25.76 1.71
N SER A 7 0.65 26.75 2.37
CA SER A 7 -0.54 26.52 3.21
C SER A 7 -1.75 26.03 2.39
N ASN A 8 -2.00 26.64 1.23
CA ASN A 8 -3.11 26.25 0.36
C ASN A 8 -2.91 24.84 -0.26
N LYS A 9 -1.69 24.49 -0.67
CA LYS A 9 -1.36 23.11 -1.10
C LYS A 9 -1.50 22.09 0.04
N GLY A 10 -1.12 22.46 1.26
CA GLY A 10 -1.26 21.61 2.45
C GLY A 10 -2.71 21.25 2.74
N GLU A 11 -3.60 22.25 2.73
CA GLU A 11 -5.04 22.09 2.96
C GLU A 11 -5.72 21.28 1.84
N GLN A 12 -5.38 21.56 0.57
CA GLN A 12 -5.89 20.79 -0.57
C GLN A 12 -5.45 19.32 -0.52
N THR A 13 -4.21 19.06 -0.08
CA THR A 13 -3.71 17.68 0.04
C THR A 13 -4.38 16.94 1.20
N GLY A 14 -4.64 17.62 2.32
CA GLY A 14 -5.37 17.05 3.45
C GLY A 14 -6.81 16.68 3.11
N ALA A 15 -7.50 17.53 2.34
CA ALA A 15 -8.84 17.24 1.82
C ALA A 15 -8.82 16.05 0.85
N ALA A 16 -7.84 15.99 -0.06
CA ALA A 16 -7.69 14.89 -1.00
C ALA A 16 -7.40 13.54 -0.31
N ILE A 17 -6.56 13.52 0.73
CA ILE A 17 -6.29 12.31 1.53
C ILE A 17 -7.60 11.76 2.11
N LYS A 18 -8.39 12.62 2.79
CA LYS A 18 -9.66 12.21 3.39
C LYS A 18 -10.62 11.65 2.36
N GLN A 19 -10.75 12.31 1.21
CA GLN A 19 -11.62 11.84 0.13
C GLN A 19 -11.20 10.46 -0.40
N PHE A 20 -9.90 10.22 -0.61
CA PHE A 20 -9.43 8.91 -1.06
C PHE A 20 -9.62 7.83 0.01
N GLU A 21 -9.39 8.15 1.29
CA GLU A 21 -9.65 7.22 2.39
C GLU A 21 -11.12 6.83 2.49
N GLU A 22 -12.04 7.79 2.33
CA GLU A 22 -13.47 7.52 2.28
C GLU A 22 -13.82 6.58 1.13
N ILE A 23 -13.34 6.86 -0.09
CA ILE A 23 -13.57 5.99 -1.26
C ILE A 23 -13.05 4.58 -1.03
N ILE A 24 -11.90 4.43 -0.37
CA ILE A 24 -11.31 3.12 -0.05
C ILE A 24 -12.19 2.35 0.95
N LYS A 25 -12.62 3.02 2.02
CA LYS A 25 -13.36 2.43 3.15
C LYS A 25 -14.83 2.13 2.86
N VAL A 26 -15.43 2.78 1.86
CA VAL A 26 -16.83 2.52 1.49
C VAL A 26 -17.02 1.03 1.18
N GLU A 27 -17.81 0.32 1.97
CA GLU A 27 -18.16 -1.07 1.69
C GLU A 27 -19.06 -1.15 0.46
N VAL A 28 -18.85 -2.20 -0.34
CA VAL A 28 -19.72 -2.48 -1.49
C VAL A 28 -20.81 -3.43 -0.98
N PRO A 29 -22.09 -3.02 -1.01
CA PRO A 29 -23.16 -3.71 -0.29
C PRO A 29 -23.50 -5.10 -0.85
N SER A 30 -23.16 -5.38 -2.11
CA SER A 30 -23.32 -6.70 -2.71
C SER A 30 -22.23 -7.00 -3.74
N ALA A 31 -22.03 -8.29 -4.05
CA ALA A 31 -21.09 -8.71 -5.10
C ALA A 31 -21.49 -8.17 -6.49
N ASP A 32 -22.79 -7.96 -6.74
CA ASP A 32 -23.29 -7.42 -8.01
C ASP A 32 -22.93 -5.93 -8.18
N ASP A 33 -22.77 -5.21 -7.06
CA ASP A 33 -22.32 -3.81 -7.06
C ASP A 33 -20.80 -3.67 -7.20
N LEU A 34 -20.04 -4.78 -7.09
CA LEU A 34 -18.59 -4.79 -7.29
C LEU A 34 -18.24 -4.85 -8.77
N THR A 35 -18.67 -3.83 -9.50
CA THR A 35 -18.40 -3.70 -10.93
C THR A 35 -16.92 -3.36 -11.18
N ASP A 36 -16.46 -3.62 -12.40
CA ASP A 36 -15.11 -3.25 -12.83
C ASP A 36 -14.84 -1.74 -12.68
N GLU A 37 -15.86 -0.90 -12.82
CA GLU A 37 -15.77 0.55 -12.61
C GLU A 37 -15.52 0.89 -11.14
N VAL A 38 -16.23 0.24 -10.21
CA VAL A 38 -16.04 0.40 -8.77
C VAL A 38 -14.65 -0.07 -8.35
N ILE A 39 -14.22 -1.24 -8.82
CA ILE A 39 -12.86 -1.76 -8.58
C ILE A 39 -11.82 -0.75 -9.08
N ARG A 40 -11.99 -0.22 -10.29
CA ARG A 40 -11.06 0.77 -10.88
C ARG A 40 -11.06 2.09 -10.10
N CYS A 41 -12.21 2.56 -9.64
CA CYS A 41 -12.31 3.77 -8.83
C CYS A 41 -11.52 3.60 -7.53
N LYS A 42 -11.73 2.49 -6.82
CA LYS A 42 -11.03 2.13 -5.59
C LYS A 42 -9.53 1.91 -5.81
N GLU A 43 -9.13 1.22 -6.88
CA GLU A 43 -7.73 1.04 -7.27
C GLU A 43 -7.03 2.40 -7.50
N ASN A 44 -7.68 3.31 -8.22
CA ASN A 44 -7.14 4.66 -8.44
C ASN A 44 -7.02 5.45 -7.13
N ALA A 45 -8.02 5.39 -6.25
CA ALA A 45 -7.97 6.05 -4.94
C ALA A 45 -6.78 5.54 -4.11
N VAL A 46 -6.56 4.22 -4.08
CA VAL A 46 -5.40 3.61 -3.41
C VAL A 46 -4.08 4.13 -3.98
N TYR A 47 -3.93 4.16 -5.31
CA TYR A 47 -2.68 4.63 -5.92
C TYR A 47 -2.43 6.12 -5.73
N ARG A 48 -3.49 6.95 -5.77
CA ARG A 48 -3.39 8.39 -5.50
C ARG A 48 -2.99 8.65 -4.06
N LEU A 49 -3.64 7.97 -3.11
CA LEU A 49 -3.32 8.10 -1.69
C LEU A 49 -1.88 7.65 -1.37
N ALA A 50 -1.48 6.51 -1.92
CA ALA A 50 -0.12 6.00 -1.79
C ALA A 50 0.93 6.95 -2.38
N GLY A 51 0.62 7.56 -3.54
CA GLY A 51 1.45 8.61 -4.15
C GLY A 51 1.64 9.81 -3.23
N ILE A 52 0.56 10.31 -2.62
CA ILE A 52 0.61 11.42 -1.66
C ILE A 52 1.46 11.05 -0.44
N TYR A 53 1.27 9.86 0.14
CA TYR A 53 2.06 9.39 1.28
C TYR A 53 3.54 9.28 0.95
N LYS A 54 3.86 8.77 -0.24
CA LYS A 54 5.23 8.70 -0.73
C LYS A 54 5.84 10.10 -0.90
N GLU A 55 5.15 11.02 -1.55
CA GLU A 55 5.63 12.40 -1.79
C GLU A 55 5.86 13.17 -0.48
N LYS A 56 5.04 12.90 0.54
CA LYS A 56 5.20 13.49 1.88
C LYS A 56 6.17 12.74 2.80
N GLY A 57 6.75 11.62 2.36
CA GLY A 57 7.63 10.78 3.19
C GLY A 57 6.91 10.07 4.35
N LEU A 58 5.58 9.97 4.29
CA LEU A 58 4.70 9.34 5.28
C LEU A 58 4.66 7.81 5.07
N VAL A 59 5.79 7.14 5.27
CA VAL A 59 5.90 5.69 4.98
C VAL A 59 5.08 4.86 5.96
N GLU A 60 4.93 5.29 7.21
CA GLU A 60 4.12 4.56 8.19
C GLU A 60 2.66 4.49 7.74
N GLU A 61 2.13 5.60 7.22
CA GLU A 61 0.79 5.65 6.61
C GLU A 61 0.70 4.77 5.36
N LEU A 62 1.75 4.75 4.53
CA LEU A 62 1.80 3.87 3.35
C LEU A 62 1.84 2.37 3.74
N ILE A 63 2.58 2.02 4.78
CA ILE A 63 2.63 0.67 5.34
C ILE A 63 1.26 0.30 5.92
N SER A 64 0.66 1.19 6.71
CA SER A 64 -0.67 1.01 7.31
C SER A 64 -1.74 0.80 6.23
N LEU A 65 -1.74 1.65 5.19
CA LEU A 65 -2.60 1.49 4.02
C LEU A 65 -2.41 0.13 3.36
N THR A 66 -1.15 -0.30 3.13
CA THR A 66 -0.86 -1.60 2.51
C THR A 66 -1.46 -2.76 3.33
N LYS A 67 -1.34 -2.70 4.66
CA LYS A 67 -1.92 -3.70 5.57
C LYS A 67 -3.45 -3.68 5.55
N ALA A 68 -4.07 -2.49 5.53
CA ALA A 68 -5.52 -2.34 5.51
C ALA A 68 -6.17 -2.86 4.22
N ILE A 69 -5.51 -2.70 3.07
CA ILE A 69 -6.03 -3.14 1.76
C ILE A 69 -6.12 -4.68 1.64
N LEU A 70 -5.35 -5.43 2.42
CA LEU A 70 -5.37 -6.89 2.41
C LEU A 70 -6.76 -7.44 2.81
N PRO A 71 -7.28 -7.21 4.03
CA PRO A 71 -8.62 -7.67 4.38
C PRO A 71 -9.72 -6.89 3.66
N LEU A 72 -9.56 -5.58 3.42
CA LEU A 72 -10.63 -4.75 2.85
C LEU A 72 -11.07 -5.19 1.45
N TYR A 73 -10.12 -5.65 0.62
CA TYR A 73 -10.40 -6.02 -0.76
C TYR A 73 -10.34 -7.54 -0.99
N VAL A 74 -10.58 -8.34 0.07
CA VAL A 74 -10.54 -9.81 -0.03
C VAL A 74 -11.49 -10.35 -1.12
N ASP A 75 -12.64 -9.71 -1.30
CA ASP A 75 -13.67 -10.06 -2.29
C ASP A 75 -13.34 -9.60 -3.71
N PHE A 76 -12.27 -8.83 -3.90
CA PHE A 76 -11.89 -8.38 -5.24
C PHE A 76 -11.30 -9.54 -6.05
N PRO A 77 -11.33 -9.45 -7.39
CA PRO A 77 -10.60 -10.38 -8.23
C PRO A 77 -9.14 -10.49 -7.77
N LYS A 78 -8.70 -11.72 -7.46
CA LYS A 78 -7.38 -12.01 -6.85
C LYS A 78 -6.23 -11.33 -7.60
N SER A 79 -6.31 -11.27 -8.94
CA SER A 79 -5.32 -10.63 -9.81
C SER A 79 -5.22 -9.12 -9.61
N LYS A 80 -6.36 -8.43 -9.44
CA LYS A 80 -6.45 -6.98 -9.21
C LYS A 80 -5.90 -6.62 -7.84
N GLN A 81 -6.34 -7.32 -6.79
CA GLN A 81 -5.84 -7.07 -5.45
C GLN A 81 -4.35 -7.38 -5.33
N ALA A 82 -3.88 -8.51 -5.88
CA ALA A 82 -2.45 -8.82 -5.89
C ALA A 82 -1.64 -7.77 -6.66
N LYS A 83 -2.18 -7.16 -7.72
CA LYS A 83 -1.52 -6.04 -8.41
C LYS A 83 -1.41 -4.82 -7.49
N MET A 84 -2.50 -4.44 -6.81
CA MET A 84 -2.50 -3.30 -5.88
C MET A 84 -1.47 -3.48 -4.76
N ILE A 85 -1.48 -4.62 -4.07
CA ILE A 85 -0.54 -4.91 -2.99
C ILE A 85 0.92 -4.85 -3.47
N ARG A 86 1.22 -5.43 -4.65
CA ARG A 86 2.56 -5.36 -5.23
C ARG A 86 2.98 -3.91 -5.49
N THR A 87 2.10 -3.10 -6.08
CA THR A 87 2.40 -1.69 -6.36
C THR A 87 2.63 -0.89 -5.08
N LEU A 88 1.81 -1.08 -4.05
CA LEU A 88 1.98 -0.41 -2.76
C LEU A 88 3.30 -0.81 -2.09
N PHE A 89 3.58 -2.11 -2.03
CA PHE A 89 4.80 -2.64 -1.46
C PHE A 89 6.05 -2.15 -2.21
N ASP A 90 6.02 -2.11 -3.55
CA ASP A 90 7.09 -1.55 -4.36
C ASP A 90 7.32 -0.04 -4.09
N GLN A 91 6.28 0.70 -3.68
CA GLN A 91 6.43 2.09 -3.24
C GLN A 91 7.10 2.19 -1.86
N CYS A 92 6.78 1.29 -0.93
CA CYS A 92 7.43 1.22 0.38
C CYS A 92 8.94 0.95 0.26
N ILE A 93 9.35 -0.02 -0.57
CA ILE A 93 10.77 -0.40 -0.73
C ILE A 93 11.61 0.73 -1.32
N LYS A 94 11.01 1.60 -2.15
CA LYS A 94 11.72 2.74 -2.75
C LYS A 94 12.15 3.80 -1.72
N ILE A 95 11.68 3.70 -0.48
CA ILE A 95 12.01 4.65 0.58
C ILE A 95 13.07 4.01 1.46
N GLU A 96 14.29 4.53 1.38
CA GLU A 96 15.46 3.96 2.04
C GLU A 96 15.45 4.17 3.56
N GLY A 97 16.26 3.40 4.28
CA GLY A 97 16.48 3.55 5.72
C GLY A 97 15.46 2.89 6.63
N ARG A 98 14.53 2.07 6.10
CA ARG A 98 13.42 1.46 6.88
C ARG A 98 13.35 -0.05 6.76
N HIS A 99 14.50 -0.71 6.63
CA HIS A 99 14.58 -2.15 6.35
C HIS A 99 13.80 -3.01 7.35
N GLN A 100 13.88 -2.72 8.66
CA GLN A 100 13.14 -3.48 9.68
C GLN A 100 11.62 -3.37 9.50
N GLN A 101 11.09 -2.16 9.30
CA GLN A 101 9.65 -1.95 9.08
C GLN A 101 9.15 -2.65 7.81
N LEU A 102 9.99 -2.72 6.76
CA LEU A 102 9.69 -3.44 5.54
C LEU A 102 9.70 -4.96 5.74
N VAL A 103 10.61 -5.50 6.57
CA VAL A 103 10.60 -6.92 6.95
C VAL A 103 9.32 -7.26 7.71
N ASP A 104 8.92 -6.44 8.66
CA ASP A 104 7.66 -6.65 9.42
C ASP A 104 6.43 -6.57 8.49
N LEU A 105 6.46 -5.69 7.49
CA LEU A 105 5.43 -5.63 6.45
C LEU A 105 5.41 -6.91 5.61
N CYS A 106 6.57 -7.43 5.19
CA CYS A 106 6.65 -8.70 4.47
C CYS A 106 6.01 -9.84 5.26
N GLN A 107 6.37 -9.98 6.55
CA GLN A 107 5.83 -11.02 7.42
C GLN A 107 4.31 -10.93 7.54
N HIS A 108 3.78 -9.71 7.70
CA HIS A 108 2.34 -9.49 7.75
C HIS A 108 1.64 -9.90 6.44
N ILE A 109 2.17 -9.50 5.28
CA ILE A 109 1.60 -9.87 3.99
C ILE A 109 1.69 -11.39 3.75
N ILE A 110 2.81 -12.02 4.11
CA ILE A 110 3.01 -13.48 3.99
C ILE A 110 1.98 -14.22 4.82
N SER A 111 1.83 -13.87 6.11
CA SER A 111 0.86 -14.50 7.01
C SER A 111 -0.56 -14.39 6.47
N TRP A 112 -0.96 -13.22 5.95
CA TRP A 112 -2.26 -13.06 5.32
C TRP A 112 -2.40 -13.87 4.03
N CYS A 113 -1.36 -13.93 3.19
CA CYS A 113 -1.38 -14.73 1.97
C CYS A 113 -1.52 -16.24 2.24
N GLU A 114 -1.00 -16.74 3.37
CA GLU A 114 -1.19 -18.12 3.79
C GLU A 114 -2.65 -18.41 4.17
N GLN A 115 -3.27 -17.51 4.92
CA GLN A 115 -4.70 -17.62 5.29
C GLN A 115 -5.60 -17.60 4.04
N GLU A 116 -5.30 -16.72 3.09
CA GLU A 116 -6.12 -16.49 1.88
C GLU A 116 -5.72 -17.34 0.66
N ASN A 117 -4.79 -18.29 0.85
CA ASN A 117 -4.28 -19.17 -0.22
C ASN A 117 -3.77 -18.42 -1.47
N ARG A 118 -2.89 -17.42 -1.27
CA ARG A 118 -2.35 -16.53 -2.32
C ARG A 118 -0.88 -16.81 -2.65
N SER A 119 -0.59 -18.02 -3.11
CA SER A 119 0.78 -18.53 -3.30
C SER A 119 1.70 -17.64 -4.17
N PHE A 120 1.22 -17.11 -5.30
CA PHE A 120 2.05 -16.26 -6.17
C PHE A 120 2.43 -14.92 -5.53
N LEU A 121 1.49 -14.31 -4.80
CA LEU A 121 1.77 -13.07 -4.08
C LEU A 121 2.77 -13.34 -2.95
N ARG A 122 2.54 -14.42 -2.18
CA ARG A 122 3.43 -14.87 -1.11
C ARG A 122 4.87 -15.06 -1.60
N MET A 123 5.07 -15.86 -2.65
CA MET A 123 6.39 -16.13 -3.23
C MET A 123 7.15 -14.86 -3.62
N ARG A 124 6.45 -13.87 -4.20
CA ARG A 124 7.07 -12.58 -4.54
C ARG A 124 7.48 -11.81 -3.29
N ILE A 125 6.65 -11.79 -2.26
CA ILE A 125 6.97 -11.08 -1.01
C ILE A 125 8.12 -11.76 -0.26
N GLU A 126 8.15 -13.09 -0.22
CA GLU A 126 9.27 -13.88 0.33
C GLU A 126 10.59 -13.56 -0.39
N THR A 127 10.56 -13.44 -1.72
CA THR A 127 11.75 -13.06 -2.51
C THR A 127 12.25 -11.67 -2.13
N ASN A 128 11.35 -10.68 -2.04
CA ASN A 128 11.72 -9.33 -1.62
C ASN A 128 12.20 -9.29 -0.15
N GLN A 129 11.64 -10.13 0.72
CA GLN A 129 12.09 -10.25 2.11
C GLN A 129 13.53 -10.78 2.19
N ALA A 130 13.88 -11.77 1.38
CA ALA A 130 15.25 -12.26 1.28
C ALA A 130 16.22 -11.16 0.81
N ASP A 131 15.82 -10.37 -0.20
CA ASP A 131 16.61 -9.22 -0.68
C ASP A 131 16.81 -8.16 0.42
N LEU A 132 15.78 -7.92 1.24
CA LEU A 132 15.87 -6.99 2.38
C LEU A 132 16.86 -7.51 3.44
N TYR A 133 16.80 -8.79 3.80
CA TYR A 133 17.75 -9.38 4.74
C TYR A 133 19.20 -9.31 4.21
N PHE A 134 19.40 -9.58 2.93
CA PHE A 134 20.72 -9.48 2.30
C PHE A 134 21.27 -8.05 2.35
N LYS A 135 20.42 -7.04 2.10
CA LYS A 135 20.81 -5.63 2.24
C LYS A 135 21.17 -5.30 3.69
N MET A 136 20.36 -5.70 4.66
CA MET A 136 20.61 -5.45 6.08
C MET A 136 21.93 -6.06 6.56
N GLN A 137 22.24 -7.30 6.15
CA GLN A 137 23.50 -7.95 6.52
C GLN A 137 24.72 -7.17 5.99
N LYS A 138 24.68 -6.71 4.73
CA LYS A 138 25.76 -5.90 4.15
C LYS A 138 26.00 -4.59 4.89
N TYR A 139 24.94 -3.94 5.39
CA TYR A 139 25.07 -2.73 6.21
C TYR A 139 25.65 -3.00 7.59
N ASN A 140 25.43 -4.19 8.17
CA ASN A 140 26.01 -4.56 9.46
C ASN A 140 27.48 -5.01 9.35
N ASP A 141 27.90 -5.50 8.19
CA ASP A 141 29.27 -5.93 7.90
C ASP A 141 30.19 -4.77 7.42
N SER A 142 29.66 -3.56 7.22
CA SER A 142 30.38 -2.35 6.79
C SER A 142 30.58 -1.37 7.94
#